data_AF-A0A352NGZ1-F1
#
_entry.id   AF-A0A352NGZ1-F1
#
_cell.length_a   1.000
_cell.length_b   1.000
_cell.length_c   1.000
_cell.angle_alpha   90.00
_cell.angle_beta   90.00
_cell.angle_gamma   90.00
#
_symmetry.space_group_name_H-M   'P 1'
#
loop_
_entity.id
_entity.type
_entity.pdbx_description
1 polymer ?
#
loop_
_entity_poly.entity_id
_entity_poly.type
_entity_poly.pdbx_seq_one_letter_code
_entity_poly.pdbx_strand_id
1 'polypeptide(L)' 'MERLNSVKAYPLTLLEAPSGFGKTTALRHFFDSQVSKAAQVVWHTFPVEQPGASWKAFCGLIGLFDPDSAERLTAAG' A
#
# COMPACT_ATOMS: atom_id res chain seq x y z
N MET A 1 12.72 10.06 10.72
CA MET A 1 11.74 10.52 9.72
C MET A 1 12.34 10.75 8.33
N GLU A 2 13.60 11.21 8.20
CA GLU A 2 14.24 11.45 6.88
C GLU A 2 14.13 10.27 5.91
N ARG A 3 14.36 9.03 6.36
CA ARG A 3 14.27 7.84 5.49
C ARG A 3 12.86 7.46 5.04
N LEU A 4 11.81 7.92 5.72
CA LEU A 4 10.42 7.69 5.30
C LEU A 4 9.97 8.72 4.26
N ASN A 5 10.57 9.92 4.25
CA ASN A 5 10.26 10.93 3.25
C ASN A 5 10.63 10.48 1.83
N SER A 6 11.60 9.58 1.67
CA SER A 6 11.94 9.01 0.36
C SER A 6 10.83 8.16 -0.24
N VAL A 7 9.85 7.70 0.54
CA VAL A 7 8.67 6.96 0.02
C VAL A 7 7.96 7.77 -1.08
N LYS A 8 7.97 9.10 -0.99
CA LYS A 8 7.34 9.98 -1.99
C LYS A 8 8.10 10.03 -3.32
N ALA A 9 9.37 9.63 -3.33
CA ALA A 9 10.25 9.68 -4.50
C ALA A 9 10.26 8.36 -5.29
N TYR A 10 9.70 7.28 -4.74
CA TYR A 10 9.74 5.95 -5.35
C TYR A 10 8.33 5.36 -5.47
N PRO A 11 7.95 4.79 -6.63
CA PRO A 11 6.63 4.20 -6.83
C PRO A 11 6.39 2.93 -6.00
N LEU A 12 7.45 2.26 -5.57
CA LEU A 12 7.42 1.11 -4.67
C LEU A 12 8.48 1.30 -3.59
N THR A 13 8.08 1.18 -2.32
CA THR A 13 9.00 1.16 -1.18
C THR A 13 8.70 -0.07 -0.33
N LEU A 14 9.72 -0.90 -0.09
CA LEU A 14 9.65 -2.05 0.80
C LEU A 14 10.21 -1.67 2.17
N LEU A 15 9.43 -1.87 3.23
CA LEU A 15 9.85 -1.62 4.62
C LEU A 15 9.92 -2.93 5.39
N GLU A 16 11.14 -3.35 5.73
CA GLU A 16 11.40 -4.58 6.48
C GLU A 16 11.94 -4.27 7.87
N ALA A 17 11.43 -4.97 8.87
CA ALA A 17 11.94 -4.98 10.23
C ALA A 17 11.33 -6.19 10.99
N PRO A 18 11.92 -6.64 12.09
CA PRO A 18 11.32 -7.68 12.93
C PRO A 18 9.94 -7.28 13.48
N SER A 19 9.17 -8.27 13.93
CA SER A 19 7.89 -8.01 14.62
C SER A 19 8.12 -7.16 15.88
N GLY A 20 7.17 -6.28 16.22
CA GLY A 20 7.25 -5.41 17.39
C GLY A 20 8.05 -4.10 17.22
N PHE A 21 8.79 -3.91 16.13
CA PHE A 21 9.57 -2.67 15.86
C PHE A 21 8.73 -1.45 15.46
N GLY A 22 7.40 -1.51 15.56
CA GLY A 22 6.53 -0.36 15.32
C GLY A 22 6.37 0.07 13.86
N LYS A 23 6.69 -0.77 12.87
CA LYS A 23 6.56 -0.45 11.42
C LYS A 23 5.20 0.14 11.05
N THR A 24 4.13 -0.55 11.42
CA THR A 24 2.74 -0.13 11.18
C THR A 24 2.46 1.22 11.81
N THR A 25 2.93 1.43 13.04
CA THR A 25 2.76 2.68 13.79
C THR A 25 3.51 3.84 13.12
N ALA A 26 4.76 3.60 12.70
CA ALA A 26 5.58 4.60 12.01
C ALA A 26 4.98 4.99 10.65
N LEU A 27 4.46 4.03 9.89
CA LEU A 27 3.79 4.29 8.61
C LEU A 27 2.50 5.07 8.79
N ARG A 28 1.64 4.70 9.75
CA ARG A 28 0.42 5.49 10.06
C ARG A 28 0.75 6.93 10.40
N HIS A 29 1.69 7.14 11.32
CA HIS A 29 2.11 8.49 11.70
C HIS A 29 2.70 9.28 10.52
N PHE A 30 3.43 8.63 9.62
CA PHE A 30 3.94 9.27 8.40
C PHE A 30 2.80 9.71 7.47
N PHE A 31 1.83 8.84 7.19
CA PHE A 31 0.68 9.21 6.35
C PHE A 31 -0.18 10.31 6.98
N ASP A 32 -0.33 10.30 8.31
CA ASP A 32 -1.13 11.31 9.03
C ASP A 32 -0.45 12.69 9.11
N SER A 33 0.88 12.73 9.23
CA SER A 33 1.62 13.98 9.51
C SER A 33 2.41 14.55 8.34
N GLN A 34 2.84 13.71 7.39
CA GLN A 34 3.78 14.10 6.34
C GLN A 34 3.18 14.02 4.93
N VAL A 35 2.02 13.39 4.75
CA VAL A 35 1.34 13.28 3.45
C VAL A 35 0.22 14.31 3.37
N SER A 36 0.04 14.90 2.19
CA SER A 36 -1.03 15.87 1.95
C SER A 36 -2.39 15.22 2.21
N LYS A 37 -3.29 15.94 2.90
CA LYS A 37 -4.68 15.50 3.10
C LYS A 37 -5.47 15.32 1.80
N ALA A 38 -4.98 15.88 0.69
CA ALA A 38 -5.56 15.66 -0.63
C ALA A 38 -5.18 14.30 -1.25
N ALA A 39 -4.13 13.63 -0.75
CA ALA A 39 -3.76 12.30 -1.23
C ALA A 39 -4.66 11.23 -0.61
N GLN A 40 -5.16 10.33 -1.44
CA GLN A 40 -5.91 9.17 -0.98
C GLN A 40 -4.94 8.12 -0.42
N VAL A 41 -5.08 7.77 0.85
CA VAL A 41 -4.32 6.71 1.50
C VAL A 41 -5.20 5.47 1.60
N VAL A 42 -4.80 4.40 0.91
CA VAL A 42 -5.48 3.10 0.94
C VAL A 42 -4.68 2.14 1.82
N TRP A 43 -5.29 1.64 2.89
CA TRP A 43 -4.65 0.74 3.84
C TRP A 43 -5.27 -0.66 3.77
N HIS A 44 -4.47 -1.67 3.45
CA HIS A 44 -4.94 -3.06 3.34
C HIS A 44 -3.93 -4.05 3.93
N THR A 45 -4.43 -5.12 4.53
CA THR A 45 -3.63 -6.22 5.07
C THR A 45 -3.94 -7.48 4.27
N PHE A 46 -2.95 -8.02 3.57
CA PHE A 46 -3.12 -9.24 2.79
C PHE A 46 -2.92 -10.50 3.66
N PRO A 47 -3.85 -11.46 3.64
CA PRO A 47 -3.67 -12.75 4.31
C PRO A 47 -2.67 -13.62 3.54
N VAL A 48 -1.71 -14.22 4.25
CA VAL A 48 -0.61 -15.00 3.65
C VAL A 48 -1.12 -16.25 2.90
N GLU A 49 -2.21 -16.86 3.38
CA GLU A 49 -2.63 -18.19 2.92
C GLU A 49 -3.52 -18.19 1.66
N GLN A 50 -3.87 -17.03 1.12
CA GLN A 50 -4.79 -16.94 -0.02
C GLN A 50 -4.27 -15.99 -1.12
N PRO A 51 -3.32 -16.45 -1.95
CA PRO A 51 -2.74 -15.62 -3.02
C PRO A 51 -3.77 -15.11 -4.03
N GLY A 52 -4.69 -15.96 -4.49
CA GLY A 52 -5.74 -15.56 -5.44
C GLY A 52 -6.71 -14.53 -4.86
N ALA A 53 -7.12 -14.70 -3.60
CA ALA A 53 -7.95 -13.72 -2.92
C ALA A 53 -7.20 -12.39 -2.70
N SER A 54 -5.91 -12.47 -2.37
CA SER A 54 -5.04 -11.30 -2.21
C SER A 54 -4.84 -10.55 -3.52
N TRP A 55 -4.67 -11.27 -4.65
CA TRP A 55 -4.57 -10.64 -5.97
C TRP A 55 -5.85 -9.91 -6.35
N LYS A 56 -7.01 -10.57 -6.18
CA LYS A 56 -8.32 -9.95 -6.43
C LYS A 56 -8.54 -8.72 -5.55
N ALA A 57 -8.16 -8.79 -4.27
CA ALA A 57 -8.22 -7.65 -3.37
C ALA A 57 -7.32 -6.52 -3.86
N PHE A 58 -6.06 -6.80 -4.22
CA PHE A 58 -5.11 -5.83 -4.76
C PHE A 58 -5.66 -5.12 -6.00
N CYS A 59 -6.18 -5.88 -6.98
CA CYS A 59 -6.81 -5.30 -8.17
C CYS A 59 -7.98 -4.37 -7.81
N GLY A 60 -8.81 -4.78 -6.85
CA GLY A 60 -9.90 -3.94 -6.33
C GLY A 60 -9.42 -2.63 -5.70
N LEU A 61 -8.27 -2.61 -5.01
CA LEU A 61 -7.69 -1.39 -4.45
C LEU A 61 -7.25 -0.41 -5.54
N ILE A 62 -6.69 -0.91 -6.65
CA ILE A 62 -6.33 -0.09 -7.81
C ILE A 62 -7.59 0.50 -8.45
N GLY A 63 -8.68 -0.28 -8.52
CA GLY A 63 -9.96 0.16 -9.10
C GLY A 63 -10.60 1.35 -8.38
N LEU A 64 -10.16 1.69 -7.17
CA LEU A 64 -10.59 2.90 -6.47
C LEU A 64 -10.15 4.19 -7.18
N PHE A 65 -9.08 4.15 -7.98
CA PHE A 65 -8.54 5.32 -8.69
C PHE A 65 -8.22 5.07 -10.17
N ASP A 66 -8.15 3.81 -10.61
CA ASP A 66 -7.94 3.42 -12.01
C ASP A 66 -8.68 2.11 -12.34
N PRO A 67 -9.98 2.20 -12.72
CA PRO A 67 -10.80 1.03 -13.06
C PRO A 67 -10.26 0.22 -14.24
N ASP A 68 -9.72 0.88 -15.26
CA ASP A 68 -9.24 0.22 -16.48
C ASP A 68 -8.00 -0.63 -16.16
N SER A 69 -7.05 -0.10 -15.38
CA SER A 69 -5.90 -0.88 -14.92
C SER A 69 -6.31 -2.03 -14.00
N ALA A 70 -7.33 -1.84 -13.14
CA ALA A 70 -7.83 -2.89 -12.26
C ALA A 70 -8.43 -4.07 -13.04
N GLU A 71 -9.21 -3.80 -14.09
CA GLU A 71 -9.75 -4.85 -14.97
C GLU A 71 -8.63 -5.63 -15.65
N ARG A 72 -7.65 -4.92 -16.22
CA ARG A 72 -6.49 -5.54 -16.88
C ARG A 72 -5.65 -6.39 -15.92
N LEU A 73 -5.42 -5.92 -14.69
CA LEU A 73 -4.71 -6.68 -13.67
C LEU A 73 -5.50 -7.92 -13.24
N THR A 74 -6.82 -7.82 -13.13
CA THR A 74 -7.70 -8.95 -12.80
C THR A 74 -7.66 -10.02 -13.89
N ALA A 75 -7.57 -9.63 -15.17
CA ALA A 75 -7.44 -10.59 -16.27
C ALA A 75 -6.04 -11.24 -16.39
N ALA A 76 -5.02 -10.64 -15.77
CA ALA A 76 -3.63 -11.09 -15.87
C ALA A 76 -3.21 -12.15 -14.84
N GLY A 77 -4.05 -12.47 -13.85
CA GLY A 77 -3.78 -13.45 -12.80
C GLY A 77 -5.04 -14.17 -12.34
#